data_AF-Q9RQB2-F1
#
_entry.id   AF-Q9RQB2-F1
#
_cell.length_a   1.000
_cell.length_b   1.000
_cell.length_c   1.000
_cell.angle_alpha   90.00
_cell.angle_beta   90.00
_cell.angle_gamma   90.00
#
_symmetry.space_group_name_H-M   'P 1'
#
loop_
_entity.id
_entity.type
_entity.pdbx_description
1 polymer ?
#
loop_
_entity_poly.entity_id
_entity_poly.type
_entity_poly.pdbx_seq_one_letter_code
_entity_poly.pdbx_strand_id
1 'polypeptide(L)'
;AAEQFCSDMYHAPVSHVSPTIAALPDGVPAEFAKWPDTGMQFRATTGGHGTGFFSGPEKFIPVEEREDRLLLGLIGPQAGKYYARESREACRERLGDARADRINGAHMTIFPSPSFLPGVQTLRAWHPRGPNEIEVWAVTVVDKDAPPEVKEEYRLGVMRTFSVGGML
;
A
#
# COMPACT_ATOMS: atom_id res chain seq x y z
N ALA A 1 -9.75 -8.16 -11.04
CA ALA A 1 -9.57 -7.83 -9.61
C ALA A 1 -8.37 -8.54 -9.00
N ALA A 2 -8.42 -9.87 -8.79
CA ALA A 2 -7.31 -10.63 -8.20
C ALA A 2 -5.98 -10.51 -8.96
N GLU A 3 -6.03 -10.55 -10.30
CA GLU A 3 -4.87 -10.37 -11.18
C GLU A 3 -4.19 -9.00 -10.98
N GLN A 4 -4.98 -7.91 -10.94
CA GLN A 4 -4.46 -6.55 -10.77
C GLN A 4 -3.63 -6.43 -9.49
N PHE A 5 -4.16 -6.93 -8.36
CA PHE A 5 -3.43 -6.93 -7.08
C PHE A 5 -2.26 -7.91 -7.06
N CYS A 6 -2.24 -8.90 -7.96
CA CYS A 6 -1.15 -9.87 -8.06
C CYS A 6 0.07 -9.25 -8.75
N SER A 7 -0.15 -8.55 -9.87
CA SER A 7 0.94 -8.22 -10.81
C SER A 7 0.82 -6.89 -11.56
N ASP A 8 -0.17 -6.05 -11.27
CA ASP A 8 -0.41 -4.83 -12.05
C ASP A 8 -0.04 -3.56 -11.26
N MET A 9 1.25 -3.27 -11.14
CA MET A 9 1.70 -1.92 -10.77
C MET A 9 1.60 -0.94 -11.95
N TYR A 10 1.45 -1.47 -13.17
CA TYR A 10 1.49 -0.68 -14.40
C TYR A 10 0.31 0.28 -14.55
N HIS A 11 -0.88 -0.11 -14.09
CA HIS A 11 -2.05 0.76 -14.14
C HIS A 11 -1.92 1.97 -13.19
N ALA A 12 -1.22 1.83 -12.05
CA ALA A 12 -1.30 2.79 -10.96
C ALA A 12 -0.89 4.22 -11.37
N PRO A 13 0.22 4.45 -12.11
CA PRO A 13 0.62 5.77 -12.57
C PRO A 13 -0.34 6.42 -13.58
N VAL A 14 -1.29 5.68 -14.16
CA VAL A 14 -2.24 6.19 -15.16
C VAL A 14 -3.65 6.27 -14.57
N SER A 15 -4.14 5.18 -13.98
CA SER A 15 -5.48 5.08 -13.41
C SER A 15 -5.66 5.88 -12.12
N HIS A 16 -4.58 6.17 -11.38
CA HIS A 16 -4.66 6.88 -10.10
C HIS A 16 -4.07 8.30 -10.13
N VAL A 17 -3.87 8.90 -11.30
CA VAL A 17 -3.32 10.27 -11.38
C VAL A 17 -4.16 11.28 -10.60
N SER A 18 -5.49 11.27 -10.78
CA SER A 18 -6.38 12.21 -10.09
C SER A 18 -6.39 12.05 -8.56
N PRO A 19 -6.57 10.85 -7.97
CA PRO A 19 -6.51 10.71 -6.52
C PRO A 19 -5.11 10.98 -5.96
N THR A 20 -4.03 10.65 -6.67
CA THR A 20 -2.67 10.98 -6.21
C THR A 20 -2.45 12.50 -6.14
N ILE A 21 -2.97 13.26 -7.11
CA ILE A 21 -2.94 14.73 -7.06
C ILE A 21 -3.81 15.25 -5.91
N ALA A 22 -5.01 14.71 -5.72
CA ALA A 22 -5.92 15.12 -4.66
C ALA A 22 -5.40 14.78 -3.25
N ALA A 23 -4.52 13.79 -3.13
CA ALA A 23 -3.86 13.40 -1.89
C ALA A 23 -2.66 14.29 -1.51
N LEU A 24 -2.24 15.20 -2.39
CA LEU A 24 -1.18 16.16 -2.07
C LEU A 24 -1.68 17.21 -1.05
N PRO A 25 -0.80 17.72 -0.18
CA PRO A 25 -1.13 18.86 0.67
C PRO A 25 -1.53 20.10 -0.15
N ASP A 26 -2.38 20.94 0.43
CA ASP A 26 -2.81 22.20 -0.19
C ASP A 26 -1.61 23.06 -0.62
N GLY A 27 -1.66 23.54 -1.85
CA GLY A 27 -0.60 24.39 -2.43
C GLY A 27 0.60 23.62 -2.98
N VAL A 28 0.65 22.29 -2.87
CA VAL A 28 1.68 21.48 -3.53
C VAL A 28 1.31 21.30 -5.02
N PRO A 29 2.20 21.67 -5.97
CA PRO A 29 1.92 21.52 -7.39
C PRO A 29 1.71 20.05 -7.81
N ALA A 30 0.80 19.82 -8.76
CA ALA A 30 0.44 18.48 -9.25
C ALA A 30 1.63 17.68 -9.82
N GLU A 31 2.66 18.36 -10.33
CA GLU A 31 3.89 17.72 -10.82
C GLU A 31 4.68 16.95 -9.75
N PHE A 32 4.37 17.14 -8.46
CA PHE A 32 4.95 16.38 -7.35
C PHE A 32 4.21 15.07 -7.05
N ALA A 33 3.07 14.79 -7.71
CA ALA A 33 2.35 13.51 -7.67
C ALA A 33 3.06 12.43 -8.51
N LYS A 34 4.37 12.24 -8.29
CA LYS A 34 5.18 11.26 -9.04
C LYS A 34 5.18 9.90 -8.37
N TRP A 35 5.01 8.88 -9.18
CA TRP A 35 5.20 7.50 -8.79
C TRP A 35 6.68 7.10 -8.94
N PRO A 36 7.21 6.21 -8.09
CA PRO A 36 8.53 5.63 -8.32
C PRO A 36 8.55 4.82 -9.62
N ASP A 37 9.71 4.73 -10.26
CA ASP A 37 9.91 4.05 -11.55
C ASP A 37 10.71 2.75 -11.43
N THR A 38 11.22 2.45 -10.23
CA THR A 38 12.08 1.31 -9.95
C THR A 38 11.41 0.38 -8.94
N GLY A 39 11.34 -0.91 -9.26
CA GLY A 39 10.67 -1.90 -8.43
C GLY A 39 10.96 -3.33 -8.84
N MET A 40 10.33 -4.27 -8.15
CA MET A 40 10.41 -5.70 -8.43
C MET A 40 9.03 -6.34 -8.40
N GLN A 41 8.88 -7.40 -9.19
CA GLN A 41 7.71 -8.28 -9.19
C GLN A 41 8.15 -9.68 -8.75
N PHE A 42 7.55 -10.18 -7.69
CA PHE A 42 7.67 -11.55 -7.23
C PHE A 42 6.53 -12.40 -7.78
N ARG A 43 6.89 -13.59 -8.25
CA ARG A 43 5.99 -14.69 -8.59
C ARG A 43 6.36 -15.89 -7.73
N ALA A 44 5.39 -16.45 -7.03
CA ALA A 44 5.59 -17.72 -6.34
C ALA A 44 5.88 -18.84 -7.34
N THR A 45 6.84 -19.71 -7.02
CA THR A 45 7.23 -20.84 -7.88
C THR A 45 6.06 -21.80 -8.14
N THR A 46 5.12 -21.89 -7.18
CA THR A 46 3.89 -22.67 -7.25
C THR A 46 2.74 -21.88 -6.64
N GLY A 47 1.49 -22.31 -6.87
CA GLY A 47 0.31 -21.77 -6.18
C GLY A 47 -0.26 -20.47 -6.75
N GLY A 48 0.43 -19.77 -7.66
CA GLY A 48 -0.12 -18.60 -8.36
C GLY A 48 -0.16 -17.30 -7.54
N HIS A 49 0.50 -17.27 -6.38
CA HIS A 49 0.64 -16.05 -5.59
C HIS A 49 1.63 -15.08 -6.24
N GLY A 50 1.42 -13.78 -6.01
CA GLY A 50 2.31 -12.75 -6.53
C GLY A 50 2.24 -11.47 -5.72
N THR A 51 3.34 -10.72 -5.73
CA THR A 51 3.42 -9.39 -5.14
C THR A 51 4.40 -8.53 -5.93
N GLY A 52 4.04 -7.28 -6.18
CA GLY A 52 4.94 -6.27 -6.73
C GLY A 52 5.12 -5.14 -5.75
N PHE A 53 6.26 -4.46 -5.81
CA PHE A 53 6.60 -3.35 -4.93
C PHE A 53 7.66 -2.45 -5.56
N PHE A 54 7.68 -1.20 -5.12
CA PHE A 54 8.77 -0.29 -5.42
C PHE A 54 9.97 -0.62 -4.54
N SER A 55 11.15 -0.56 -5.15
CA SER A 55 12.41 -0.75 -4.46
C SER A 55 12.86 0.59 -3.91
N GLY A 56 13.11 0.66 -2.60
CA GLY A 56 13.77 1.81 -2.00
C GLY A 56 15.15 2.05 -2.61
N PRO A 57 15.74 3.25 -2.44
CA PRO A 57 17.05 3.57 -3.00
C PRO A 57 18.13 2.59 -2.52
N GLU A 58 19.17 2.41 -3.33
CA GLU A 58 20.29 1.50 -3.01
C GLU A 58 20.95 1.84 -1.66
N LYS A 59 20.99 3.13 -1.32
CA LYS A 59 21.48 3.64 -0.05
C LYS A 59 20.35 3.72 0.97
N PHE A 60 20.68 3.28 2.18
CA PHE A 60 19.85 3.44 3.35
C PHE A 60 19.42 4.90 3.54
N ILE A 61 18.11 5.17 3.54
CA ILE A 61 17.57 6.44 4.01
C ILE A 61 17.19 6.28 5.48
N PRO A 62 17.79 7.08 6.40
CA PRO A 62 17.38 7.13 7.79
C PRO A 62 15.89 7.30 7.92
N VAL A 63 15.31 6.63 8.90
CA VAL A 63 13.88 6.62 9.16
C VAL A 63 13.32 8.05 9.31
N GLU A 64 14.11 8.93 9.92
CA GLU A 64 13.82 10.34 10.18
C GLU A 64 13.80 11.20 8.91
N GLU A 65 14.37 10.69 7.83
CA GLU A 65 14.45 11.32 6.50
C GLU A 65 13.50 10.66 5.50
N ARG A 66 12.85 9.55 5.87
CA ARG A 66 11.82 8.94 5.04
C ARG A 66 10.57 9.80 5.03
N GLU A 67 10.25 10.30 3.85
CA GLU A 67 8.95 10.81 3.49
C GLU A 67 8.36 9.83 2.48
N ASP A 68 7.69 8.78 2.96
CA ASP A 68 6.84 7.96 2.08
C ASP A 68 5.61 8.80 1.70
N ARG A 69 5.83 9.84 0.89
CA ARG A 69 4.86 10.89 0.53
C ARG A 69 3.57 10.30 -0.04
N LEU A 70 3.71 9.20 -0.79
CA LEU A 70 2.58 8.46 -1.33
C LEU A 70 1.72 7.86 -0.19
N LEU A 71 2.32 7.18 0.79
CA LEU A 71 1.56 6.65 1.92
C LEU A 71 0.99 7.77 2.79
N LEU A 72 1.76 8.82 3.07
CA LEU A 72 1.29 9.98 3.83
C LEU A 72 0.03 10.61 3.22
N GLY A 73 -0.02 10.75 1.89
CA GLY A 73 -1.20 11.27 1.19
C GLY A 73 -2.38 10.29 1.16
N LEU A 74 -2.13 8.98 1.06
CA LEU A 74 -3.19 7.98 0.93
C LEU A 74 -3.84 7.60 2.27
N ILE A 75 -3.03 7.37 3.31
CA ILE A 75 -3.51 6.86 4.61
C ILE A 75 -3.45 7.90 5.74
N GLY A 76 -2.84 9.05 5.51
CA GLY A 76 -2.74 10.13 6.48
C GLY A 76 -1.36 10.24 7.16
N PRO A 77 -1.04 11.41 7.75
CA PRO A 77 0.28 11.71 8.27
C PRO A 77 0.71 10.88 9.48
N GLN A 78 -0.19 10.53 10.41
CA GLN A 78 0.14 9.74 11.60
C GLN A 78 0.38 8.27 11.25
N ALA A 79 -0.49 7.66 10.45
CA ALA A 79 -0.36 6.29 9.96
C ALA A 79 0.85 6.14 9.04
N GLY A 80 1.07 7.12 8.15
CA GLY A 80 2.27 7.18 7.33
C GLY A 80 3.55 7.33 8.15
N LYS A 81 3.57 8.19 9.18
CA LYS A 81 4.71 8.32 10.10
C LYS A 81 4.94 7.06 10.92
N TYR A 82 3.87 6.45 11.44
CA TYR A 82 3.95 5.18 12.16
C TYR A 82 4.56 4.09 11.28
N TYR A 83 4.05 3.94 10.06
CA TYR A 83 4.58 2.99 9.08
C TYR A 83 6.03 3.29 8.76
N ALA A 84 6.34 4.49 8.28
CA ALA A 84 7.67 4.83 7.77
C ALA A 84 8.73 4.94 8.88
N ARG A 85 8.32 5.11 10.14
CA ARG A 85 9.23 5.39 11.25
C ARG A 85 9.04 4.55 12.49
N GLU A 86 7.94 4.76 13.19
CA GLU A 86 7.78 4.27 14.57
C GLU A 86 7.77 2.74 14.65
N SER A 87 7.31 2.05 13.60
CA SER A 87 7.32 0.59 13.52
C SER A 87 8.57 -0.02 12.86
N ARG A 88 9.51 0.79 12.35
CA ARG A 88 10.61 0.29 11.49
C ARG A 88 11.62 -0.56 12.25
N GLU A 89 12.01 -0.18 13.47
CA GLU A 89 12.97 -0.98 14.25
C GLU A 89 12.42 -2.39 14.52
N ALA A 90 11.19 -2.49 15.01
CA ALA A 90 10.52 -3.77 15.22
C ALA A 90 10.35 -4.56 13.89
N CYS A 91 10.08 -3.88 12.76
CA CYS A 91 10.08 -4.52 11.45
C CYS A 91 11.45 -5.09 11.07
N ARG A 92 12.56 -4.39 11.35
CA ARG A 92 13.91 -4.89 11.07
C ARG A 92 14.26 -6.10 11.92
N GLU A 93 13.95 -6.06 13.20
CA GLU A 93 14.20 -7.20 14.09
C GLU A 93 13.48 -8.47 13.61
N ARG A 94 12.26 -8.32 13.08
CA ARG A 94 11.41 -9.46 12.66
C ARG A 94 11.63 -9.89 11.21
N LEU A 95 11.83 -8.94 10.31
CA LEU A 95 11.83 -9.16 8.86
C LEU A 95 13.20 -8.91 8.22
N GLY A 96 14.15 -8.31 8.95
CA GLY A 96 15.45 -7.90 8.43
C GLY A 96 15.38 -6.62 7.60
N ASP A 97 16.53 -5.96 7.47
CA ASP A 97 16.67 -4.64 6.85
C ASP A 97 16.10 -4.58 5.44
N ALA A 98 16.37 -5.58 4.60
CA ALA A 98 15.90 -5.59 3.22
C ALA A 98 14.36 -5.46 3.10
N ARG A 99 13.61 -6.20 3.93
CA ARG A 99 12.13 -6.17 3.90
C ARG A 99 11.56 -4.96 4.63
N ALA A 100 12.23 -4.50 5.69
CA ALA A 100 11.79 -3.33 6.44
C ALA A 100 12.01 -2.02 5.68
N ASP A 101 13.09 -1.94 4.88
CA ASP A 101 13.60 -0.69 4.34
C ASP A 101 13.54 -0.57 2.82
N ARG A 102 13.50 -1.68 2.06
CA ARG A 102 13.54 -1.64 0.59
C ARG A 102 12.23 -1.98 -0.10
N ILE A 103 11.22 -2.45 0.62
CA ILE A 103 9.91 -2.81 0.05
C ILE A 103 8.90 -1.72 0.42
N ASN A 104 8.44 -0.96 -0.57
CA ASN A 104 7.45 0.09 -0.40
C ASN A 104 6.34 0.01 -1.46
N GLY A 105 5.15 0.48 -1.10
CA GLY A 105 3.99 0.52 -2.01
C GLY A 105 3.66 -0.86 -2.60
N ALA A 106 3.68 -1.90 -1.77
CA ALA A 106 3.47 -3.25 -2.25
C ALA A 106 2.00 -3.52 -2.57
N HIS A 107 1.76 -4.33 -3.61
CA HIS A 107 0.49 -5.00 -3.86
C HIS A 107 0.69 -6.52 -3.82
N MET A 108 -0.29 -7.28 -3.36
CA MET A 108 -0.19 -8.73 -3.25
C MET A 108 -1.54 -9.42 -3.49
N THR A 109 -1.49 -10.60 -4.11
CA THR A 109 -2.59 -11.56 -4.11
C THR A 109 -2.08 -12.91 -3.66
N ILE A 110 -2.78 -13.49 -2.68
CA ILE A 110 -2.67 -14.91 -2.36
C ILE A 110 -3.78 -15.60 -3.16
N PHE A 111 -3.41 -16.38 -4.17
CA PHE A 111 -4.37 -17.17 -4.95
C PHE A 111 -5.34 -17.98 -4.05
N PRO A 112 -6.65 -18.04 -4.39
CA PRO A 112 -7.25 -17.52 -5.62
C PRO A 112 -7.65 -16.04 -5.58
N SER A 113 -8.12 -15.53 -4.45
CA SER A 113 -8.85 -14.27 -4.42
C SER A 113 -8.77 -13.40 -3.14
N PRO A 114 -7.90 -13.68 -2.14
CA PRO A 114 -7.52 -12.62 -1.19
C PRO A 114 -6.37 -11.76 -1.71
N SER A 115 -6.52 -10.44 -1.57
CA SER A 115 -5.55 -9.44 -1.98
C SER A 115 -5.29 -8.43 -0.86
N PHE A 116 -4.07 -7.91 -0.79
CA PHE A 116 -3.61 -7.03 0.28
C PHE A 116 -2.64 -5.97 -0.24
N LEU A 117 -2.68 -4.77 0.33
CA LEU A 117 -1.70 -3.70 0.08
C LEU A 117 -0.88 -3.43 1.35
N PRO A 118 0.28 -4.09 1.54
CA PRO A 118 1.19 -3.76 2.64
C PRO A 118 1.57 -2.28 2.63
N GLY A 119 1.47 -1.63 3.78
CA GLY A 119 1.66 -0.18 3.91
C GLY A 119 0.36 0.60 3.89
N VAL A 120 -0.52 0.39 2.90
CA VAL A 120 -1.88 0.98 2.92
C VAL A 120 -2.80 0.25 3.90
N GLN A 121 -2.53 -1.04 4.12
CA GLN A 121 -3.21 -1.91 5.08
C GLN A 121 -4.68 -2.24 4.76
N THR A 122 -5.09 -2.16 3.48
CA THR A 122 -6.36 -2.73 3.03
C THR A 122 -6.19 -4.21 2.68
N LEU A 123 -7.02 -5.07 3.26
CA LEU A 123 -7.18 -6.49 2.94
C LEU A 123 -8.55 -6.72 2.32
N ARG A 124 -8.62 -7.52 1.26
CA ARG A 124 -9.89 -7.81 0.59
C ARG A 124 -9.99 -9.22 0.04
N ALA A 125 -11.21 -9.72 -0.03
CA ALA A 125 -11.57 -10.96 -0.69
C ALA A 125 -12.54 -10.69 -1.84
N TRP A 126 -12.27 -11.32 -3.00
CA TRP A 126 -13.14 -11.26 -4.18
C TRP A 126 -14.01 -12.51 -4.22
N HIS A 127 -15.24 -12.42 -3.71
CA HIS A 127 -16.18 -13.54 -3.69
C HIS A 127 -16.90 -13.65 -5.04
N PRO A 128 -16.74 -14.75 -5.78
CA PRO A 128 -17.41 -14.89 -7.08
C PRO A 128 -18.92 -15.04 -6.92
N ARG A 129 -19.67 -14.34 -7.79
CA ARG A 129 -21.14 -14.40 -7.90
C ARG A 129 -21.54 -14.79 -9.34
N GLY A 130 -20.83 -15.77 -9.89
CA GLY A 130 -20.87 -16.12 -11.31
C GLY A 130 -19.70 -15.52 -12.10
N PRO A 131 -19.66 -15.70 -13.43
CA PRO A 131 -18.53 -15.26 -14.26
C PRO A 131 -18.46 -13.74 -14.48
N ASN A 132 -19.56 -13.01 -14.24
CA ASN A 132 -19.66 -11.58 -14.53
C ASN A 132 -19.85 -10.70 -13.29
N GLU A 133 -19.85 -11.28 -12.09
CA GLU A 133 -20.11 -10.55 -10.85
C GLU A 133 -19.21 -11.05 -9.72
N ILE A 134 -18.79 -10.12 -8.86
CA ILE A 134 -18.13 -10.39 -7.60
C ILE A 134 -18.76 -9.58 -6.48
N GLU A 135 -18.75 -10.14 -5.29
CA GLU A 135 -18.94 -9.40 -4.05
C GLU A 135 -17.57 -9.13 -3.42
N VAL A 136 -17.33 -7.89 -3.00
CA VAL A 136 -16.04 -7.45 -2.46
C VAL A 136 -16.16 -7.25 -0.97
N TRP A 137 -15.45 -8.06 -0.20
CA TRP A 137 -15.29 -7.83 1.24
C TRP A 137 -13.95 -7.16 1.46
N ALA A 138 -13.95 -5.94 2.01
CA ALA A 138 -12.75 -5.17 2.29
C ALA A 138 -12.70 -4.79 3.77
N VAL A 139 -11.53 -4.92 4.38
CA VAL A 139 -11.26 -4.58 5.78
C VAL A 139 -9.91 -3.86 5.89
N THR A 140 -9.79 -2.97 6.87
CA THR A 140 -8.51 -2.40 7.27
C THR A 140 -7.86 -3.30 8.31
N VAL A 141 -6.62 -3.70 8.09
CA VAL A 141 -5.81 -4.41 9.08
C VAL A 141 -4.88 -3.41 9.75
N VAL A 142 -4.62 -3.54 11.04
CA VAL A 142 -3.70 -2.64 11.76
C VAL A 142 -2.87 -3.44 12.75
N ASP A 143 -1.67 -2.95 13.05
CA ASP A 143 -0.86 -3.54 14.09
C ASP A 143 -1.59 -3.45 15.43
N LYS A 144 -1.66 -4.58 16.15
CA LYS A 144 -2.40 -4.66 17.42
C LYS A 144 -1.87 -3.66 18.44
N ASP A 145 -0.58 -3.40 18.44
CA ASP A 145 0.10 -2.53 19.40
C ASP A 145 0.21 -1.08 18.90
N ALA A 146 -0.33 -0.76 17.71
CA ALA A 146 -0.36 0.61 17.22
C ALA A 146 -1.22 1.52 18.15
N PRO A 147 -0.83 2.79 18.34
CA PRO A 147 -1.64 3.75 19.09
C PRO A 147 -3.07 3.87 18.53
N PRO A 148 -4.10 4.13 19.37
CA PRO A 148 -5.48 4.26 18.91
C PRO A 148 -5.68 5.27 17.79
N GLU A 149 -4.98 6.40 17.83
CA GLU A 149 -5.01 7.45 16.83
C GLU A 149 -4.45 7.00 15.47
N VAL A 150 -3.38 6.19 15.47
CA VAL A 150 -2.82 5.57 14.27
C VAL A 150 -3.81 4.58 13.66
N LYS A 151 -4.46 3.75 14.49
CA LYS A 151 -5.48 2.79 14.03
C LYS A 151 -6.68 3.49 13.40
N GLU A 152 -7.14 4.56 14.03
CA GLU A 152 -8.26 5.36 13.51
C GLU A 152 -7.89 6.06 12.20
N GLU A 153 -6.66 6.57 12.07
CA GLU A 153 -6.23 7.21 10.83
C GLU A 153 -6.09 6.18 9.69
N TYR A 154 -5.54 4.99 9.94
CA TYR A 154 -5.59 3.89 8.97
C TYR A 154 -7.00 3.57 8.50
N ARG A 155 -7.96 3.47 9.44
CA ARG A 155 -9.37 3.21 9.13
C ARG A 155 -9.94 4.30 8.21
N LEU A 156 -9.74 5.57 8.55
CA LEU A 156 -10.20 6.72 7.76
C LEU A 156 -9.52 6.82 6.40
N GLY A 157 -8.21 6.57 6.35
CA GLY A 157 -7.39 6.61 5.14
C GLY A 157 -7.81 5.52 4.15
N VAL A 158 -7.93 4.27 4.59
CA VAL A 158 -8.42 3.17 3.76
C VAL A 158 -9.86 3.39 3.30
N MET A 159 -10.72 3.99 4.14
CA MET A 159 -12.07 4.36 3.72
C MET A 159 -12.07 5.39 2.59
N ARG A 160 -11.23 6.43 2.65
CA ARG A 160 -11.12 7.46 1.61
C ARG A 160 -10.51 6.96 0.31
N THR A 161 -9.69 5.92 0.38
CA THR A 161 -8.89 5.45 -0.76
C THR A 161 -9.47 4.19 -1.39
N PHE A 162 -9.49 3.07 -0.68
CA PHE A 162 -9.72 1.74 -1.25
C PHE A 162 -11.02 1.05 -0.79
N SER A 163 -11.89 1.76 -0.08
CA SER A 163 -13.22 1.24 0.32
C SER A 163 -14.31 1.61 -0.70
N VAL A 164 -15.56 1.27 -0.41
CA VAL A 164 -16.70 1.66 -1.23
C VAL A 164 -16.80 3.19 -1.31
N GLY A 165 -16.76 3.73 -2.53
CA GLY A 165 -16.72 5.19 -2.76
C GLY A 165 -15.35 5.84 -2.51
N GLY A 166 -14.32 5.04 -2.25
CA GLY A 166 -12.94 5.50 -2.18
C GLY A 166 -12.45 6.00 -3.53
N MET A 167 -11.45 6.89 -3.50
CA MET A 167 -10.96 7.58 -4.70
C MET A 167 -10.02 6.72 -5.58
N LEU A 168 -9.54 5.55 -5.10
CA LEU A 168 -8.63 4.63 -5.80
C LEU A 168 -9.26 3.26 -6.11
#